data_AF-A0A285NUF6-F1
#
_entry.id   AF-A0A285NUF6-F1
#
_cell.length_a   1.000
_cell.length_b   1.000
_cell.length_c   1.000
_cell.angle_alpha   90.00
_cell.angle_beta   90.00
_cell.angle_gamma   90.00
#
_symmetry.space_group_name_H-M   'P 1'
#
loop_
_entity.id
_entity.type
_entity.pdbx_description
1 polymer ?
#
loop_
_entity_poly.entity_id
_entity_poly.type
_entity_poly.pdbx_seq_one_letter_code
_entity_poly.pdbx_strand_id
1 'polypeptide(L)'
;MRKRLLVLMGVFLIFVPVFAEESNPFVSPERVNPRINVAVQIARLLKQKEYNRIAVVYMQTSDLCAVFAASLVASLKTLGLEAYYIKGGEGLEERLRELKPMHIYMAYFGEKPAQEVQTQFNEDLYRVLTYDQKSSIILQPSLLRLGFLSGIYTDEKLTQLVDGKRMLTFSVEQGKVYPIFVEFRDLEIKVTEESNKKRKQKK
;
A
#
# COMPACT_ATOMS: atom_id res chain seq x y z
N MET A 1 22.52 63.19 20.56
CA MET A 1 21.56 62.59 19.61
C MET A 1 21.71 61.07 19.60
N ARG A 2 20.97 60.34 20.46
CA ARG A 2 21.20 58.91 20.73
C ARG A 2 19.90 58.08 20.65
N LYS A 3 18.94 58.51 19.82
CA LYS A 3 17.60 57.90 19.67
C LYS A 3 17.23 57.48 18.24
N ARG A 4 18.14 57.59 17.26
CA ARG A 4 17.88 57.20 15.86
C ARG A 4 18.51 55.86 15.45
N LEU A 5 19.35 55.24 16.29
CA LEU A 5 20.02 53.99 15.95
C LEU A 5 19.21 52.72 16.33
N LEU A 6 18.22 52.85 17.22
CA LEU A 6 17.43 51.71 17.70
C LEU A 6 16.24 51.34 16.80
N VAL A 7 15.85 52.20 15.86
CA VAL A 7 14.73 51.95 14.94
C VAL A 7 15.15 51.08 13.75
N LEU A 8 16.43 51.09 13.37
CA LEU A 8 16.93 50.29 12.24
C LEU A 8 17.16 48.80 12.58
N MET A 9 17.32 48.43 13.86
CA MET A 9 17.40 47.01 14.26
C MET A 9 16.04 46.33 14.42
N GLY A 10 14.94 47.08 14.53
CA GLY A 10 13.58 46.52 14.64
C GLY A 10 12.95 46.11 13.32
N VAL A 11 13.41 46.68 12.19
CA VAL A 11 12.86 46.41 10.85
C VAL A 11 13.55 45.21 10.17
N PHE A 12 14.76 44.86 10.61
CA PHE A 12 15.54 43.77 10.00
C PHE A 12 15.12 42.36 10.46
N LEU A 13 14.35 42.25 11.55
CA LEU A 13 13.87 40.96 12.09
C LEU A 13 12.51 40.52 11.55
N ILE A 14 11.88 41.31 10.67
CA ILE A 14 10.62 40.96 9.99
C ILE A 14 10.89 40.30 8.63
N PHE A 15 12.15 40.31 8.17
CA PHE A 15 12.63 39.68 6.95
C PHE A 15 13.42 38.40 7.25
N VAL A 16 12.92 37.55 8.14
CA VAL A 16 13.29 36.13 8.04
C VAL A 16 12.61 35.65 6.76
N PRO A 17 13.35 35.26 5.71
CA PRO A 17 12.70 34.57 4.62
C PRO A 17 12.08 33.33 5.27
N VAL A 18 10.75 33.28 5.30
CA VAL A 18 10.05 32.01 5.34
C VAL A 18 10.71 31.24 4.21
N PHE A 19 11.48 30.21 4.55
CA PHE A 19 11.88 29.21 3.59
C PHE A 19 10.57 28.68 3.02
N ALA A 20 10.12 29.31 1.94
CA ALA A 20 9.11 28.75 1.10
C ALA A 20 9.70 27.40 0.72
N GLU A 21 9.06 26.32 1.16
CA GLU A 21 9.23 25.04 0.50
C GLU A 21 9.20 25.34 -1.00
N GLU A 22 10.32 25.11 -1.69
CA GLU A 22 10.32 24.99 -3.14
C GLU A 22 9.41 23.80 -3.44
N SER A 23 8.11 24.06 -3.51
CA SER A 23 7.14 23.09 -3.99
C SER A 23 7.56 22.78 -5.41
N ASN A 24 8.06 21.56 -5.63
CA ASN A 24 8.54 21.10 -6.90
C ASN A 24 7.50 21.44 -7.99
N PRO A 25 7.82 22.33 -8.96
CA PRO A 25 6.85 22.81 -9.95
C PRO A 25 6.35 21.71 -10.89
N PHE A 26 6.97 20.52 -10.86
CA PHE A 26 6.51 19.33 -11.60
C PHE A 26 5.47 18.49 -10.83
N VAL A 27 5.18 18.83 -9.56
CA VAL A 27 4.20 18.13 -8.73
C VAL A 27 3.02 19.07 -8.46
N SER A 28 2.15 19.25 -9.45
CA SER A 28 0.81 19.81 -9.22
C SER A 28 -0.08 18.69 -8.66
N PRO A 29 -0.51 18.77 -7.37
CA PRO A 29 -1.26 17.68 -6.72
C PRO A 29 -2.61 17.39 -7.39
N GLU A 30 -3.17 18.39 -8.08
CA GLU A 30 -4.49 18.32 -8.70
C GLU A 30 -4.55 17.40 -9.92
N ARG A 31 -3.41 16.95 -10.45
CA ARG A 31 -3.32 16.05 -11.62
C ARG A 31 -2.64 14.71 -11.33
N VAL A 32 -2.50 14.35 -10.05
CA VAL A 32 -1.95 13.04 -9.69
C VAL A 32 -2.99 11.96 -9.99
N ASN A 33 -2.60 10.96 -10.77
CA ASN A 33 -3.45 9.79 -11.05
C ASN A 33 -4.05 9.28 -9.73
N PRO A 34 -5.38 9.13 -9.61
CA PRO A 34 -6.04 8.78 -8.35
C PRO A 34 -5.45 7.51 -7.71
N ARG A 35 -4.86 6.61 -8.50
CA ARG A 35 -4.16 5.40 -8.03
C ARG A 35 -2.85 5.70 -7.30
N ILE A 36 -2.10 6.73 -7.71
CA ILE A 36 -0.89 7.19 -7.02
C ILE A 36 -1.27 7.80 -5.67
N ASN A 37 -2.34 8.60 -5.61
CA ASN A 37 -2.84 9.13 -4.34
C ASN A 37 -3.29 8.02 -3.37
N VAL A 38 -3.89 6.95 -3.90
CA VAL A 38 -4.21 5.75 -3.10
C VAL A 38 -2.94 5.08 -2.58
N ALA A 39 -1.90 4.90 -3.41
CA ALA A 39 -0.62 4.33 -2.96
C ALA A 39 0.01 5.13 -1.81
N VAL A 40 0.02 6.46 -1.90
CA VAL A 40 0.54 7.36 -0.84
C VAL A 40 -0.29 7.22 0.43
N GLN A 41 -1.62 7.17 0.34
CA GLN A 41 -2.49 6.99 1.50
C GLN A 41 -2.29 5.63 2.16
N ILE A 42 -2.16 4.56 1.37
CA ILE A 42 -1.85 3.22 1.86
C ILE A 42 -0.50 3.21 2.57
N ALA A 43 0.54 3.82 2.01
CA ALA A 43 1.86 3.90 2.65
C ALA A 43 1.80 4.57 4.04
N ARG A 44 1.03 5.67 4.15
CA ARG A 44 0.82 6.36 5.43
C ARG A 44 0.10 5.47 6.45
N LEU A 45 -0.94 4.75 6.03
CA LEU A 45 -1.66 3.82 6.90
C LEU A 45 -0.77 2.66 7.34
N LEU A 46 0.03 2.09 6.44
CA LEU A 46 0.97 1.02 6.78
C LEU A 46 2.01 1.48 7.81
N LYS A 47 2.57 2.68 7.65
CA LYS A 47 3.46 3.30 8.65
C LYS A 47 2.76 3.49 10.01
N GLN A 48 1.54 4.03 10.02
CA GLN A 48 0.78 4.24 11.26
C GLN A 48 0.46 2.92 11.97
N LYS A 49 0.40 1.82 11.23
CA LYS A 49 0.18 0.46 11.73
C LYS A 49 1.46 -0.29 12.06
N GLU A 50 2.60 0.39 12.04
CA GLU A 50 3.90 -0.18 12.38
C GLU A 50 4.32 -1.34 11.47
N TYR A 51 3.79 -1.41 10.25
CA TYR A 51 4.29 -2.34 9.26
C TYR A 51 5.68 -1.90 8.83
N ASN A 52 6.67 -2.77 8.98
CA ASN A 52 8.07 -2.52 8.66
C ASN A 52 8.60 -3.59 7.69
N ARG A 53 9.58 -3.25 6.85
CA ARG A 53 10.21 -4.20 5.92
C ARG A 53 9.22 -4.92 5.00
N ILE A 54 8.66 -4.16 4.07
CA ILE A 54 7.55 -4.57 3.20
C ILE A 54 8.06 -4.93 1.80
N ALA A 55 7.79 -6.14 1.32
CA ALA A 55 7.92 -6.46 -0.09
C ALA A 55 6.62 -6.09 -0.84
N VAL A 56 6.72 -5.28 -1.88
CA VAL A 56 5.60 -4.98 -2.77
C VAL A 56 5.77 -5.83 -4.03
N VAL A 57 4.99 -6.90 -4.11
CA VAL A 57 4.98 -7.85 -5.22
C VAL A 57 3.94 -7.42 -6.23
N TYR A 58 4.33 -7.26 -7.49
CA TYR A 58 3.44 -6.82 -8.56
C TYR A 58 3.34 -7.85 -9.69
N MET A 59 2.18 -7.88 -10.35
CA MET A 59 1.91 -8.74 -11.49
C MET A 59 2.91 -8.51 -12.63
N GLN A 60 3.63 -9.56 -13.03
CA GLN A 60 4.76 -9.45 -13.94
C GLN A 60 4.42 -8.95 -15.36
N THR A 61 3.17 -9.15 -15.81
CA THR A 61 2.73 -8.75 -17.15
C THR A 61 2.03 -7.39 -17.19
N SER A 62 1.81 -6.72 -16.06
CA SER A 62 1.06 -5.45 -15.99
C SER A 62 1.93 -4.25 -15.63
N ASP A 63 2.01 -3.29 -16.56
CA ASP A 63 2.74 -2.04 -16.35
C ASP A 63 2.02 -1.15 -15.33
N LEU A 64 0.70 -1.21 -15.23
CA LEU A 64 -0.04 -0.43 -14.23
C LEU A 64 0.21 -0.97 -12.81
N CYS A 65 0.34 -2.28 -12.64
CA CYS A 65 0.77 -2.89 -11.38
C CYS A 65 2.19 -2.44 -11.01
N ALA A 66 3.11 -2.48 -11.98
CA ALA A 66 4.48 -2.02 -11.81
C ALA A 66 4.56 -0.55 -11.36
N VAL A 67 3.87 0.37 -12.05
CA VAL A 67 3.87 1.81 -11.71
C VAL A 67 3.29 2.06 -10.32
N PHE A 68 2.19 1.37 -9.96
CA PHE A 68 1.61 1.49 -8.63
C PHE A 68 2.53 0.96 -7.55
N ALA A 69 3.13 -0.22 -7.75
CA ALA A 69 4.06 -0.81 -6.80
C ALA A 69 5.30 0.07 -6.61
N ALA A 70 5.83 0.67 -7.69
CA ALA A 70 6.94 1.62 -7.61
C ALA A 70 6.54 2.87 -6.79
N SER A 71 5.34 3.41 -7.03
CA SER A 71 4.81 4.54 -6.26
C SER A 71 4.62 4.21 -4.77
N LEU A 72 4.10 3.02 -4.46
CA LEU A 72 3.94 2.54 -3.09
C LEU A 72 5.31 2.37 -2.41
N VAL A 73 6.26 1.71 -3.05
CA VAL A 73 7.63 1.52 -2.50
C VAL A 73 8.32 2.86 -2.29
N ALA A 74 8.23 3.78 -3.25
CA ALA A 74 8.79 5.12 -3.10
C ALA A 74 8.16 5.85 -1.90
N SER A 75 6.84 5.78 -1.75
CA SER A 75 6.11 6.38 -0.63
C SER A 75 6.46 5.75 0.72
N LEU A 76 6.66 4.43 0.78
CA LEU A 76 7.10 3.74 1.99
C LEU A 76 8.52 4.15 2.38
N LYS A 77 9.44 4.23 1.41
CA LYS A 77 10.83 4.65 1.63
C LYS A 77 10.94 6.10 2.09
N THR A 78 10.19 7.03 1.49
CA THR A 78 10.18 8.44 1.95
C THR A 78 9.62 8.59 3.36
N LEU A 79 8.76 7.65 3.77
CA LEU A 79 8.24 7.56 5.14
C LEU A 79 9.22 6.86 6.12
N GLY A 80 10.39 6.40 5.66
CA GLY A 80 11.42 5.78 6.49
C GLY A 80 11.25 4.28 6.69
N LEU A 81 10.39 3.62 5.91
CA LEU A 81 10.21 2.17 5.98
C LEU A 81 11.16 1.46 5.00
N GLU A 82 11.66 0.32 5.42
CA GLU A 82 12.32 -0.61 4.50
C GLU A 82 11.26 -1.21 3.57
N ALA A 83 11.44 -1.03 2.25
CA ALA A 83 10.50 -1.53 1.27
C ALA A 83 11.20 -1.99 -0.02
N TYR A 84 10.70 -3.06 -0.61
CA TYR A 84 11.28 -3.69 -1.79
C TYR A 84 10.26 -3.76 -2.93
N TYR A 85 10.74 -3.49 -4.13
CA TYR A 85 9.97 -3.58 -5.36
C TYR A 85 10.27 -4.92 -6.01
N ILE A 86 9.30 -5.83 -6.06
CA ILE A 86 9.53 -7.22 -6.47
C ILE A 86 8.57 -7.61 -7.60
N LYS A 87 9.12 -8.07 -8.71
CA LYS A 87 8.35 -8.68 -9.79
C LYS A 87 7.84 -10.06 -9.36
N GLY A 88 6.54 -10.31 -9.53
CA GLY A 88 5.94 -11.64 -9.40
C GLY A 88 6.45 -12.63 -10.45
N GLY A 89 5.92 -13.84 -10.47
CA GLY A 89 6.36 -14.88 -11.39
C GLY A 89 7.69 -15.53 -10.98
N GLU A 90 8.44 -16.00 -11.98
CA GLU A 90 9.62 -16.85 -11.77
C GLU A 90 10.71 -16.19 -10.91
N GLY A 91 11.23 -16.95 -9.93
CA GLY A 91 12.25 -16.48 -8.97
C GLY A 91 11.70 -15.63 -7.83
N LEU A 92 10.38 -15.52 -7.66
CA LEU A 92 9.76 -14.75 -6.59
C LEU A 92 10.22 -15.26 -5.21
N GLU A 93 10.22 -16.57 -5.00
CA GLU A 93 10.59 -17.20 -3.73
C GLU A 93 12.05 -16.95 -3.35
N GLU A 94 12.96 -16.97 -4.33
CA GLU A 94 14.38 -16.67 -4.13
C GLU A 94 14.58 -15.22 -3.69
N ARG A 95 13.96 -14.27 -4.41
CA ARG A 95 13.99 -12.84 -4.04
C ARG A 95 13.42 -12.60 -2.65
N LEU A 96 12.32 -13.25 -2.30
CA LEU A 96 11.74 -13.15 -0.95
C LEU A 96 12.68 -13.75 0.12
N ARG A 97 13.37 -14.85 -0.19
CA ARG A 97 14.35 -15.49 0.71
C ARG A 97 15.57 -14.62 1.00
N GLU A 98 16.06 -13.92 -0.02
CA GLU A 98 17.18 -12.98 0.11
C GLU A 98 16.77 -11.75 0.93
N LEU A 99 15.63 -11.15 0.58
CA LEU A 99 15.18 -9.88 1.16
C LEU A 99 14.52 -10.05 2.53
N LYS A 100 14.02 -11.23 2.88
CA LYS A 100 13.36 -11.58 4.14
C LYS A 100 12.36 -10.51 4.61
N PRO A 101 11.38 -10.11 3.78
CA PRO A 101 10.36 -9.16 4.20
C PRO A 101 9.51 -9.72 5.35
N MET A 102 8.99 -8.85 6.20
CA MET A 102 8.03 -9.24 7.26
C MET A 102 6.59 -9.16 6.78
N HIS A 103 6.34 -8.32 5.77
CA HIS A 103 5.03 -8.08 5.20
C HIS A 103 5.11 -8.11 3.68
N ILE A 104 4.11 -8.70 3.04
CA ILE A 104 4.05 -8.85 1.59
C ILE A 104 2.77 -8.18 1.09
N TYR A 105 2.95 -7.16 0.25
CA TYR A 105 1.87 -6.45 -0.42
C TYR A 105 1.68 -7.00 -1.83
N MET A 106 0.50 -7.56 -2.12
CA MET A 106 0.12 -8.11 -3.41
C MET A 106 -0.56 -7.04 -4.27
N ALA A 107 0.21 -6.38 -5.14
CA ALA A 107 -0.24 -5.35 -6.08
C ALA A 107 -0.74 -5.98 -7.40
N TYR A 108 -1.89 -6.65 -7.36
CA TYR A 108 -2.51 -7.34 -8.51
C TYR A 108 -3.82 -6.67 -8.90
N PHE A 109 -3.83 -6.06 -10.09
CA PHE A 109 -4.97 -5.38 -10.72
C PHE A 109 -4.58 -4.97 -12.15
N GLY A 110 -5.34 -4.05 -12.77
CA GLY A 110 -4.85 -3.33 -13.94
C GLY A 110 -5.64 -3.62 -15.22
N GLU A 111 -4.94 -3.49 -16.33
CA GLU A 111 -5.45 -3.48 -17.71
C GLU A 111 -5.60 -4.87 -18.34
N LYS A 112 -5.11 -5.91 -17.67
CA LYS A 112 -5.16 -7.28 -18.17
C LYS A 112 -6.55 -7.89 -18.03
N PRO A 113 -6.90 -8.90 -18.86
CA PRO A 113 -8.12 -9.67 -18.68
C PRO A 113 -8.24 -10.23 -17.26
N ALA A 114 -9.45 -10.21 -16.70
CA ALA A 114 -9.70 -10.62 -15.31
C ALA A 114 -9.19 -12.04 -15.01
N GLN A 115 -9.34 -12.97 -15.96
CA GLN A 115 -8.84 -14.33 -15.80
C GLN A 115 -7.30 -14.39 -15.69
N GLU A 116 -6.58 -13.60 -16.50
CA GLU A 116 -5.11 -13.53 -16.42
C GLU A 116 -4.66 -12.94 -15.07
N VAL A 117 -5.35 -11.91 -14.58
CA VAL A 117 -5.10 -11.32 -13.26
C VAL A 117 -5.34 -12.35 -12.16
N GLN A 118 -6.46 -13.09 -12.20
CA GLN A 118 -6.80 -14.13 -11.23
C GLN A 118 -5.75 -15.24 -11.21
N THR A 119 -5.37 -15.76 -12.37
CA THR A 119 -4.39 -16.84 -12.49
C THR A 119 -3.04 -16.42 -11.90
N GLN A 120 -2.48 -15.29 -12.33
CA GLN A 120 -1.20 -14.82 -11.81
C GLN A 120 -1.25 -14.47 -10.32
N PHE A 121 -2.37 -13.89 -9.85
CA PHE A 121 -2.55 -13.61 -8.43
C PHE A 121 -2.56 -14.90 -7.60
N ASN A 122 -3.30 -15.93 -8.01
CA ASN A 122 -3.35 -17.21 -7.31
C ASN A 122 -1.98 -17.89 -7.30
N GLU A 123 -1.29 -17.93 -8.44
CA GLU A 123 0.04 -18.54 -8.56
C GLU A 123 1.05 -17.85 -7.64
N ASP A 124 1.12 -16.52 -7.66
CA ASP A 124 2.10 -15.80 -6.85
C ASP A 124 1.71 -15.79 -5.36
N LEU A 125 0.42 -15.77 -5.02
CA LEU A 125 -0.04 -15.93 -3.64
C LEU A 125 0.33 -17.31 -3.09
N TYR A 126 0.16 -18.36 -3.90
CA TYR A 126 0.60 -19.71 -3.55
C TYR A 126 2.10 -19.77 -3.27
N ARG A 127 2.93 -19.17 -4.14
CA ARG A 127 4.38 -19.09 -3.94
C ARG A 127 4.75 -18.36 -2.66
N VAL A 128 4.11 -17.20 -2.41
CA VAL A 128 4.31 -16.40 -1.20
C VAL A 128 3.97 -17.19 0.07
N LEU A 129 2.80 -17.83 0.11
CA LEU A 129 2.33 -18.56 1.28
C LEU A 129 3.09 -19.87 1.51
N THR A 130 3.63 -20.46 0.45
CA THR A 130 4.47 -21.66 0.54
C THR A 130 5.88 -21.31 1.02
N TYR A 131 6.42 -20.14 0.62
CA TYR A 131 7.73 -19.66 1.06
C TYR A 131 7.75 -19.30 2.55
N ASP A 132 6.81 -18.48 3.02
CA ASP A 132 6.73 -18.06 4.41
C ASP A 132 5.30 -17.83 4.86
N GLN A 133 4.78 -18.75 5.68
CA GLN A 133 3.45 -18.65 6.24
C GLN A 133 3.30 -17.59 7.34
N LYS A 134 4.41 -17.09 7.89
CA LYS A 134 4.42 -16.11 8.99
C LYS A 134 4.32 -14.67 8.50
N SER A 135 4.80 -14.39 7.30
CA SER A 135 4.66 -13.08 6.66
C SER A 135 3.20 -12.66 6.59
N SER A 136 2.88 -11.44 7.05
CA SER A 136 1.52 -10.93 6.92
C SER A 136 1.25 -10.54 5.46
N ILE A 137 0.07 -10.89 4.96
CA ILE A 137 -0.34 -10.56 3.60
C ILE A 137 -1.20 -9.30 3.61
N ILE A 138 -0.83 -8.36 2.72
CA ILE A 138 -1.60 -7.15 2.42
C ILE A 138 -2.04 -7.24 0.96
N LEU A 139 -3.32 -7.00 0.70
CA LEU A 139 -3.92 -7.17 -0.62
C LEU A 139 -4.30 -5.81 -1.21
N GLN A 140 -4.03 -5.63 -2.50
CA GLN A 140 -4.51 -4.48 -3.25
C GLN A 140 -6.05 -4.35 -3.13
N PRO A 141 -6.60 -3.14 -2.87
CA PRO A 141 -8.04 -2.92 -2.67
C PRO A 141 -8.95 -3.49 -3.76
N SER A 142 -8.51 -3.44 -5.02
CA SER A 142 -9.29 -3.94 -6.15
C SER A 142 -9.47 -5.45 -6.15
N LEU A 143 -8.63 -6.22 -5.44
CA LEU A 143 -8.80 -7.67 -5.33
C LEU A 143 -10.11 -8.04 -4.64
N LEU A 144 -10.47 -7.29 -3.59
CA LEU A 144 -11.78 -7.45 -2.94
C LEU A 144 -12.90 -6.91 -3.83
N ARG A 145 -12.76 -5.68 -4.36
CA ARG A 145 -13.83 -5.01 -5.11
C ARG A 145 -14.23 -5.74 -6.40
N LEU A 146 -13.28 -6.40 -7.05
CA LEU A 146 -13.49 -7.09 -8.33
C LEU A 146 -13.75 -8.60 -8.16
N GLY A 147 -13.86 -9.09 -6.91
CA GLY A 147 -14.16 -10.51 -6.64
C GLY A 147 -13.00 -11.47 -6.89
N PHE A 148 -11.76 -10.98 -6.97
CA PHE A 148 -10.60 -11.85 -7.17
C PHE A 148 -10.29 -12.74 -5.95
N LEU A 149 -10.74 -12.34 -4.76
CA LEU A 149 -10.56 -13.16 -3.56
C LEU A 149 -11.41 -14.43 -3.58
N SER A 150 -12.62 -14.41 -4.14
CA SER A 150 -13.43 -15.63 -4.28
C SER A 150 -12.83 -16.62 -5.27
N GLY A 151 -12.08 -16.14 -6.27
CA GLY A 151 -11.35 -16.99 -7.19
C GLY A 151 -10.16 -17.73 -6.56
N ILE A 152 -9.83 -17.50 -5.29
CA ILE A 152 -8.89 -18.35 -4.55
C ILE A 152 -9.51 -19.74 -4.32
N TYR A 153 -10.83 -19.82 -4.10
CA TYR A 153 -11.52 -21.08 -3.81
C TYR A 153 -11.59 -22.06 -4.98
N THR A 154 -11.15 -21.65 -6.18
CA THR A 154 -11.05 -22.57 -7.33
C THR A 154 -9.79 -23.45 -7.28
N ASP A 155 -8.86 -23.17 -6.36
CA ASP A 155 -7.65 -23.96 -6.14
C ASP A 155 -7.67 -24.54 -4.73
N GLU A 156 -7.79 -25.87 -4.60
CA GLU A 156 -7.87 -26.57 -3.31
C GLU A 156 -6.63 -26.35 -2.44
N LYS A 157 -5.43 -26.30 -3.05
CA LYS A 157 -4.18 -26.14 -2.30
C LYS A 157 -4.07 -24.73 -1.77
N LEU A 158 -4.39 -23.74 -2.60
CA LEU A 158 -4.38 -22.35 -2.16
C LEU A 158 -5.45 -22.10 -1.10
N THR A 159 -6.63 -22.71 -1.25
CA THR A 159 -7.72 -22.68 -0.25
C THR A 159 -7.24 -23.13 1.11
N GLN A 160 -6.56 -24.28 1.18
CA GLN A 160 -5.99 -24.79 2.44
C GLN A 160 -4.94 -23.85 3.04
N LEU A 161 -4.14 -23.18 2.20
CA LEU A 161 -3.13 -22.23 2.67
C LEU A 161 -3.72 -20.92 3.20
N VAL A 162 -4.86 -20.48 2.68
CA VAL A 162 -5.51 -19.23 3.13
C VAL A 162 -6.50 -19.45 4.27
N ASP A 163 -6.98 -20.67 4.50
CA ASP A 163 -7.95 -20.97 5.54
C ASP A 163 -7.45 -20.54 6.94
N GLY A 164 -8.28 -19.80 7.66
CA GLY A 164 -7.96 -19.17 8.94
C GLY A 164 -6.96 -18.01 8.86
N LYS A 165 -6.43 -17.64 7.68
CA LYS A 165 -5.54 -16.48 7.54
C LYS A 165 -6.32 -15.19 7.45
N ARG A 166 -5.95 -14.26 8.32
CA ARG A 166 -6.41 -12.87 8.29
C ARG A 166 -5.42 -12.01 7.50
N MET A 167 -5.90 -11.36 6.44
CA MET A 167 -5.12 -10.50 5.56
C MET A 167 -5.61 -9.06 5.64
N LEU A 168 -4.71 -8.09 5.51
CA LEU A 168 -5.07 -6.67 5.45
C LEU A 168 -5.43 -6.30 4.01
N THR A 169 -6.45 -5.50 3.81
CA THR A 169 -6.67 -4.76 2.56
C THR A 169 -7.27 -3.40 2.89
N PHE A 170 -7.78 -2.68 1.89
CA PHE A 170 -8.35 -1.37 2.10
C PHE A 170 -9.63 -1.16 1.30
N SER A 171 -10.60 -0.45 1.89
CA SER A 171 -11.72 0.16 1.18
C SER A 171 -11.29 1.54 0.67
N VAL A 172 -11.77 1.92 -0.52
CA VAL A 172 -11.57 3.27 -1.08
C VAL A 172 -12.92 3.92 -1.28
N GLU A 173 -13.28 4.85 -0.39
CA GLU A 173 -14.55 5.57 -0.40
C GLU A 173 -14.30 7.07 -0.57
N GLN A 174 -14.88 7.68 -1.61
CA GLN A 174 -14.76 9.11 -1.87
C GLN A 174 -13.30 9.61 -1.87
N GLY A 175 -12.37 8.80 -2.41
CA GLY A 175 -10.95 9.11 -2.47
C GLY A 175 -10.17 8.93 -1.17
N LYS A 176 -10.81 8.46 -0.09
CA LYS A 176 -10.16 8.11 1.18
C LYS A 176 -9.96 6.62 1.31
N VAL A 177 -8.82 6.22 1.87
CA VAL A 177 -8.46 4.81 2.09
C VAL A 177 -8.75 4.42 3.55
N TYR A 178 -9.44 3.30 3.76
CA TYR A 178 -9.74 2.75 5.10
C TYR A 178 -9.24 1.32 5.21
N PRO A 179 -8.51 0.96 6.28
CA PRO A 179 -8.05 -0.41 6.49
C PRO A 179 -9.22 -1.34 6.82
N ILE A 180 -9.25 -2.49 6.16
CA ILE A 180 -10.21 -3.56 6.40
C ILE A 180 -9.46 -4.89 6.43
N PHE A 181 -9.98 -5.86 7.17
CA PHE A 181 -9.41 -7.20 7.21
C PHE A 181 -10.32 -8.19 6.49
N VAL A 182 -9.71 -9.09 5.74
CA VAL A 182 -10.37 -10.24 5.13
C VAL A 182 -9.87 -11.51 5.80
N GLU A 183 -10.78 -12.41 6.12
CA GLU A 183 -10.48 -13.71 6.72
C GLU A 183 -11.18 -14.78 5.88
N PHE A 184 -10.41 -15.77 5.41
CA PHE A 184 -10.92 -16.92 4.68
C PHE A 184 -11.24 -18.01 5.70
N ARG A 185 -12.49 -18.47 5.72
CA ARG A 185 -12.91 -19.52 6.64
C ARG A 185 -14.13 -20.23 6.12
N ASP A 186 -14.14 -21.55 6.16
CA ASP A 186 -15.31 -22.37 5.82
C ASP A 186 -15.91 -22.05 4.43
N LEU A 187 -15.03 -21.76 3.44
CA LEU A 187 -15.38 -21.30 2.08
C LEU A 187 -16.09 -19.92 2.01
N GLU A 188 -16.09 -19.17 3.11
CA GLU A 188 -16.60 -17.81 3.18
C GLU A 188 -15.46 -16.79 3.30
N ILE A 189 -15.68 -15.56 2.81
CA ILE A 189 -14.75 -14.45 2.99
C ILE A 189 -15.40 -13.45 3.93
N LYS A 190 -14.93 -13.41 5.17
CA LYS A 190 -15.41 -12.45 6.16
C LYS A 190 -14.64 -11.15 6.02
N VAL A 191 -15.36 -10.06 5.73
CA VAL A 191 -14.79 -8.71 5.70
C VAL A 191 -15.12 -8.01 7.02
N THR A 192 -14.10 -7.51 7.71
CA THR A 192 -14.27 -6.73 8.93
C THR A 192 -13.62 -5.37 8.77
N GLU A 193 -14.42 -4.31 8.98
CA GLU A 193 -13.86 -2.98 9.12
C GLU A 193 -13.07 -2.90 10.42
N GLU A 194 -11.89 -2.27 10.36
CA GLU A 194 -11.21 -1.92 11.58
C GLU A 194 -12.01 -0.81 12.26
N SER A 195 -12.61 -1.12 13.42
CA SER A 195 -13.48 -0.16 14.10
C SER A 195 -12.69 1.10 14.44
N ASN A 196 -12.94 2.17 13.69
CA ASN A 196 -12.49 3.48 14.06
C ASN A 196 -13.31 3.86 15.30
N LYS A 197 -12.74 3.75 16.51
CA LYS A 197 -13.37 4.19 17.77
C LYS A 197 -13.86 5.65 17.73
N LYS A 198 -13.57 6.41 16.67
CA LYS A 198 -14.00 7.80 16.43
C LYS A 198 -15.25 7.98 15.52
N ARG A 199 -15.82 6.93 14.91
CA ARG A 199 -17.03 7.07 14.05
C ARG A 199 -18.37 7.07 14.81
N LYS A 200 -18.38 6.84 16.13
CA LYS A 200 -19.62 6.83 16.95
C LYS A 200 -19.89 8.12 17.77
N GLN A 201 -19.10 9.18 17.59
CA GLN A 201 -19.38 10.49 18.19
C GLN A 201 -19.60 11.54 17.09
N LYS A 202 -20.75 11.44 16.45
CA LYS A 202 -21.47 12.52 15.74
C LYS A 202 -22.75 11.89 15.19
N LYS A 203 -23.67 11.60 16.10
CA LYS A 203 -25.11 11.71 15.84
C LYS A 203 -25.56 13.01 16.48
#